data_AF-A0A2H0QIR8-F1
#
_entry.id   AF-A0A2H0QIR8-F1
#
_cell.length_a   1.000
_cell.length_b   1.000
_cell.length_c   1.000
_cell.angle_alpha   90.00
_cell.angle_beta   90.00
_cell.angle_gamma   90.00
#
_symmetry.space_group_name_H-M   'P 1'
#
loop_
_entity.id
_entity.type
_entity.pdbx_description
1 polymer ?
#
loop_
_entity_poly.entity_id
_entity_poly.type
_entity_poly.pdbx_seq_one_letter_code
_entity_poly.pdbx_strand_id
1 'polypeptide(L)'
;MILFIWGVAFTLTGLSFLKDKQKTYEVLIFSIKSLKKLLPTLFGMVFFVGFILTIFPEEKIMMIFNHKGYLGFFLVSLVGAIVTIPGPIAFPLAGALLKMGAPQELLASFISTLTMVGLSSSLLEISYFGKRFTFLRQGSSFISAMLIGLIMGSLL
;
A
#
# COMPACT_ATOMS: atom_id res chain seq x y z
N MET A 1 2.29 0.86 21.78
CA MET A 1 1.27 1.41 20.84
C MET A 1 0.16 0.42 20.52
N ILE A 2 0.46 -0.77 20.00
CA ILE A 2 -0.55 -1.80 19.65
C ILE A 2 -1.46 -2.15 20.83
N LEU A 3 -0.89 -2.51 21.98
CA LEU A 3 -1.68 -2.86 23.18
C LEU A 3 -2.63 -1.75 23.63
N PHE A 4 -2.25 -0.49 23.46
CA PHE A 4 -3.09 0.67 23.79
C PHE A 4 -4.31 0.74 22.85
N ILE A 5 -4.09 0.59 21.54
CA ILE A 5 -5.18 0.59 20.54
C ILE A 5 -6.16 -0.54 20.82
N TRP A 6 -5.66 -1.76 21.11
CA TRP A 6 -6.51 -2.89 21.46
C TRP A 6 -7.29 -2.65 22.76
N GLY A 7 -6.66 -2.07 23.78
CA GLY A 7 -7.33 -1.71 25.04
C GLY A 7 -8.48 -0.74 24.82
N VAL A 8 -8.27 0.32 24.03
CA VAL A 8 -9.33 1.28 23.68
C VAL A 8 -10.45 0.61 22.87
N ALA A 9 -10.11 -0.23 21.91
CA ALA A 9 -11.12 -0.95 21.12
C ALA A 9 -11.98 -1.88 21.98
N PHE A 10 -11.37 -2.66 22.89
CA PHE A 10 -12.09 -3.57 23.79
C PHE A 10 -12.99 -2.82 24.77
N THR A 11 -12.50 -1.73 25.37
CA THR A 11 -13.28 -0.92 26.31
C THR A 11 -14.48 -0.28 25.63
N LEU A 12 -14.30 0.35 24.46
CA LEU A 12 -15.40 0.93 23.69
C LEU A 12 -16.42 -0.12 23.22
N THR A 13 -15.95 -1.30 22.80
CA THR A 13 -16.83 -2.40 22.41
C THR A 13 -17.62 -2.92 23.61
N GLY A 14 -16.98 -3.04 24.79
CA GLY A 14 -17.64 -3.40 26.04
C GLY A 14 -18.71 -2.39 26.46
N LEU A 15 -18.40 -1.09 26.38
CA LEU A 15 -19.37 -0.02 26.65
C LEU A 15 -20.54 -0.03 25.65
N SER A 16 -20.26 -0.27 24.36
CA SER A 16 -21.30 -0.45 23.33
C SER A 16 -22.21 -1.64 23.66
N PHE A 17 -21.62 -2.75 24.10
CA PHE A 17 -22.36 -3.96 24.46
C PHE A 17 -23.28 -3.74 25.67
N LEU A 18 -22.86 -2.94 26.66
CA LEU A 18 -23.71 -2.56 27.78
C LEU A 18 -24.90 -1.67 27.35
N LYS A 19 -24.70 -0.82 26.34
CA LYS A 19 -25.72 0.13 25.85
C LYS A 19 -26.74 -0.51 24.90
N ASP A 20 -26.28 -1.36 23.99
CA ASP A 20 -27.13 -2.06 23.03
C ASP A 20 -26.46 -3.38 22.62
N LYS A 21 -26.83 -4.46 23.32
CA LYS A 21 -26.29 -5.81 23.09
C LYS A 21 -26.61 -6.31 21.70
N GLN A 22 -27.83 -6.08 21.23
CA GLN A 22 -28.32 -6.64 19.98
C GLN A 22 -27.61 -5.98 18.80
N LYS A 23 -27.55 -4.64 18.78
CA LYS A 23 -26.83 -3.90 17.74
C LYS A 23 -25.33 -4.19 17.75
N THR A 24 -24.72 -4.27 18.92
CA THR A 24 -23.28 -4.59 19.03
C THR A 24 -22.98 -5.98 18.48
N TYR A 25 -23.83 -6.97 18.79
CA TYR A 25 -23.69 -8.34 18.29
C TYR A 25 -23.88 -8.44 16.77
N GLU A 26 -24.89 -7.78 16.22
CA GLU A 26 -25.14 -7.75 14.76
C GLU A 26 -23.94 -7.16 14.00
N VAL A 27 -23.39 -6.04 14.48
CA VAL A 27 -22.21 -5.41 13.88
C VAL A 27 -20.98 -6.32 14.02
N LEU A 28 -20.76 -6.98 15.15
CA LEU A 28 -19.65 -7.93 15.32
C LEU A 28 -19.73 -9.09 14.33
N ILE A 29 -20.91 -9.69 14.15
CA ILE A 29 -21.12 -10.75 13.16
C ILE A 29 -20.87 -10.23 11.75
N PHE A 30 -21.38 -9.04 11.42
CA PHE A 30 -21.16 -8.41 10.13
C PHE A 30 -19.66 -8.20 9.86
N SER A 31 -18.91 -7.67 10.83
CA SER A 31 -17.46 -7.49 10.74
C SER A 31 -16.73 -8.81 10.53
N ILE A 32 -17.09 -9.88 11.27
CA ILE A 32 -16.49 -11.21 11.10
C ILE A 32 -16.82 -11.79 9.72
N LYS A 33 -18.05 -11.64 9.23
CA LYS A 33 -18.44 -12.09 7.87
C LYS A 33 -17.67 -11.33 6.79
N SER A 34 -17.53 -10.01 6.94
CA SER A 34 -16.73 -9.18 6.04
C SER A 34 -15.26 -9.62 6.04
N LEU A 35 -14.69 -9.86 7.22
CA LEU A 35 -13.32 -10.37 7.36
C LEU A 35 -13.16 -11.74 6.68
N LYS A 36 -14.09 -12.68 6.90
CA LYS A 36 -14.10 -13.99 6.23
C LYS A 36 -14.20 -13.88 4.70
N LYS A 37 -14.91 -12.87 4.18
CA LYS A 37 -15.00 -12.61 2.74
C LYS A 37 -13.69 -12.05 2.16
N LEU A 38 -12.96 -11.25 2.94
CA LEU A 38 -11.67 -10.68 2.55
C LEU A 38 -10.52 -11.69 2.70
N LEU A 39 -10.60 -12.62 3.65
CA LEU A 39 -9.53 -13.59 3.95
C LEU A 39 -9.03 -14.34 2.70
N PRO A 40 -9.88 -15.00 1.88
CA PRO A 40 -9.42 -15.74 0.71
C PRO A 40 -8.66 -14.87 -0.27
N THR A 41 -9.14 -13.63 -0.48
CA THR A 41 -8.47 -12.65 -1.33
C THR A 41 -7.11 -12.26 -0.74
N LEU A 42 -7.02 -11.95 0.56
CA LEU A 42 -5.76 -11.63 1.23
C LEU A 42 -4.76 -12.79 1.18
N PHE A 43 -5.21 -14.03 1.40
CA PHE A 43 -4.35 -15.21 1.30
C PHE A 43 -3.85 -15.44 -0.12
N GLY A 44 -4.73 -15.36 -1.13
CA GLY A 44 -4.34 -15.47 -2.53
C GLY A 44 -3.34 -14.39 -2.93
N MET A 45 -3.51 -13.18 -2.40
CA MET A 45 -2.60 -12.05 -2.60
C MET A 45 -1.21 -12.29 -1.99
N VAL A 46 -1.14 -12.70 -0.72
CA VAL A 46 0.14 -13.03 -0.05
C VAL A 46 0.85 -14.19 -0.75
N PHE A 47 0.09 -15.21 -1.17
CA PHE A 47 0.63 -16.33 -1.93
C PHE A 47 1.19 -15.89 -3.29
N PHE A 48 0.46 -15.03 -4.02
CA PHE A 48 0.91 -14.48 -5.30
C PHE A 48 2.19 -13.64 -5.17
N VAL A 49 2.28 -12.79 -4.14
CA VAL A 49 3.51 -12.04 -3.84
C VAL A 49 4.66 -12.99 -3.52
N GLY A 50 4.43 -13.97 -2.64
CA GLY A 50 5.43 -15.00 -2.34
C GLY A 50 5.90 -15.73 -3.61
N PHE A 51 4.97 -16.13 -4.47
CA PHE A 51 5.26 -16.80 -5.74
C PHE A 51 6.09 -15.93 -6.69
N ILE A 52 5.75 -14.64 -6.85
CA ILE A 52 6.56 -13.69 -7.61
C ILE A 52 7.97 -13.60 -7.02
N LEU A 53 8.10 -13.40 -5.71
CA LEU A 53 9.40 -13.31 -5.05
C LEU A 53 10.22 -14.60 -5.15
N THR A 54 9.57 -15.76 -5.34
CA THR A 54 10.27 -17.04 -5.56
C THR A 54 10.78 -17.16 -7.00
N ILE A 55 10.03 -16.64 -7.98
CA ILE A 55 10.39 -16.66 -9.40
C ILE A 55 11.46 -15.60 -9.73
N PHE A 56 11.35 -14.43 -9.11
CA PHE A 56 12.29 -13.33 -9.31
C PHE A 56 13.36 -13.38 -8.22
N PRO A 57 14.64 -13.70 -8.55
CA PRO A 57 15.71 -13.76 -7.57
C PRO A 57 15.78 -12.48 -6.75
N GLU A 58 15.96 -12.62 -5.44
CA GLU A 58 16.14 -11.48 -4.53
C GLU A 58 17.22 -10.51 -5.04
N GLU A 59 18.28 -11.05 -5.64
CA GLU A 59 19.37 -10.31 -6.28
C GLU A 59 18.90 -9.36 -7.39
N LYS A 60 17.95 -9.79 -8.24
CA LYS A 60 17.43 -8.96 -9.33
C LYS A 60 16.51 -7.86 -8.82
N ILE A 61 15.72 -8.15 -7.79
CA ILE A 61 14.86 -7.17 -7.14
C ILE A 61 15.73 -6.14 -6.43
N MET A 62 16.69 -6.61 -5.63
CA MET A 62 17.63 -5.76 -4.92
C MET A 62 18.51 -4.96 -5.89
N MET A 63 18.83 -5.42 -7.10
CA MET A 63 19.54 -4.61 -8.09
C MET A 63 18.80 -3.30 -8.46
N ILE A 64 17.46 -3.31 -8.42
CA ILE A 64 16.63 -2.12 -8.65
C ILE A 64 16.65 -1.20 -7.41
N PHE A 65 16.58 -1.78 -6.21
CA PHE A 65 16.57 -1.04 -4.93
C PHE A 65 17.96 -0.62 -4.43
N ASN A 66 19.04 -1.19 -5.00
CA ASN A 66 20.43 -0.95 -4.61
C ASN A 66 21.16 -0.03 -5.60
N HIS A 67 20.44 0.49 -6.61
CA HIS A 67 20.93 1.60 -7.43
C HIS A 67 21.09 2.83 -6.53
N LYS A 68 22.33 3.10 -6.13
CA LYS A 68 22.65 4.24 -5.28
C LYS A 68 22.40 5.55 -6.05
N GLY A 69 21.65 6.46 -5.42
CA GLY A 69 21.43 7.82 -5.90
C GLY A 69 20.07 8.09 -6.54
N TYR A 70 19.85 9.34 -6.94
CA TYR A 70 18.58 9.86 -7.45
C TYR A 70 17.99 9.08 -8.64
N LEU A 71 18.84 8.40 -9.43
CA LEU A 71 18.41 7.55 -10.55
C LEU A 71 17.66 6.29 -10.09
N GLY A 72 18.15 5.60 -9.05
CA GLY A 72 17.45 4.43 -8.49
C GLY A 72 16.10 4.82 -7.90
N PHE A 73 16.06 5.97 -7.23
CA PHE A 73 14.84 6.54 -6.66
C PHE A 73 13.79 6.87 -7.71
N PHE A 74 14.18 7.48 -8.82
CA PHE A 74 13.29 7.76 -9.93
C PHE A 74 12.78 6.47 -10.60
N LEU A 75 13.66 5.50 -10.85
CA LEU A 75 13.28 4.23 -11.48
C LEU A 75 12.29 3.43 -10.63
N VAL A 76 12.53 3.31 -9.32
CA VAL A 76 11.62 2.63 -8.40
C VAL A 76 10.26 3.33 -8.34
N SER A 77 10.26 4.66 -8.26
CA SER A 77 9.03 5.46 -8.30
C SER A 77 8.25 5.22 -9.60
N LEU A 78 8.95 5.15 -10.74
CA LEU A 78 8.35 4.88 -12.05
C LEU A 78 7.74 3.48 -12.15
N VAL A 79 8.42 2.46 -11.60
CA VAL A 79 7.88 1.10 -11.51
C VAL A 79 6.58 1.11 -10.69
N GLY A 80 6.56 1.78 -9.53
CA GLY A 80 5.33 1.90 -8.73
C GLY A 80 4.19 2.55 -9.50
N ALA A 81 4.46 3.61 -10.27
CA ALA A 81 3.45 4.26 -11.10
C ALA A 81 2.86 3.33 -12.20
N ILE A 82 3.65 2.39 -12.71
CA ILE A 82 3.21 1.44 -13.74
C ILE A 82 2.42 0.29 -13.14
N VAL A 83 2.91 -0.27 -12.04
CA VAL A 83 2.36 -1.47 -11.44
C VAL A 83 1.21 -1.07 -10.51
N THR A 84 0.01 -0.82 -11.03
CA THR A 84 -1.14 -0.50 -10.16
C THR A 84 -1.61 -1.74 -9.40
N ILE A 85 -1.11 -1.91 -8.18
CA ILE A 85 -1.50 -3.00 -7.28
C ILE A 85 -2.46 -2.47 -6.20
N PRO A 86 -3.58 -3.17 -5.92
CA PRO A 86 -4.43 -2.88 -4.77
C PRO A 86 -3.65 -2.79 -3.44
N GLY A 87 -4.01 -1.82 -2.60
CA GLY A 87 -3.39 -1.59 -1.29
C GLY A 87 -3.20 -2.84 -0.41
N PRO A 88 -4.17 -3.77 -0.31
CA PRO A 88 -4.01 -5.00 0.48
C PRO A 88 -2.83 -5.90 0.07
N ILE A 89 -2.35 -5.83 -1.18
CA ILE A 89 -1.17 -6.56 -1.68
C ILE A 89 0.10 -5.73 -1.48
N ALA A 90 -0.01 -4.42 -1.65
CA ALA A 90 1.11 -3.49 -1.59
C ALA A 90 1.85 -3.55 -0.24
N PHE A 91 1.11 -3.63 0.87
CA PHE A 91 1.71 -3.64 2.22
C PHE A 91 2.50 -4.92 2.53
N PRO A 92 1.99 -6.15 2.28
CA PRO A 92 2.80 -7.37 2.40
C PRO A 92 4.06 -7.35 1.53
N LEU A 93 3.95 -6.88 0.28
CA LEU A 93 5.08 -6.75 -0.63
C LEU A 93 6.14 -5.79 -0.07
N ALA A 94 5.73 -4.61 0.40
CA ALA A 94 6.63 -3.65 1.02
C ALA A 94 7.32 -4.23 2.27
N GLY A 95 6.58 -4.97 3.11
CA GLY A 95 7.16 -5.65 4.27
C GLY A 95 8.18 -6.72 3.90
N ALA A 96 7.95 -7.46 2.81
CA ALA A 96 8.91 -8.44 2.30
C ALA A 96 10.19 -7.75 1.78
N LEU A 97 10.04 -6.72 0.95
CA LEU A 97 11.17 -5.94 0.42
C LEU A 97 11.96 -5.25 1.54
N LEU A 98 11.28 -4.75 2.57
CA LEU A 98 11.94 -4.18 3.75
C LEU A 98 12.81 -5.21 4.47
N LYS A 99 12.32 -6.44 4.63
CA LYS A 99 13.10 -7.54 5.23
C LYS A 99 14.30 -7.96 4.38
N MET A 100 14.21 -7.78 3.06
CA MET A 100 15.32 -8.01 2.13
C MET A 100 16.37 -6.88 2.15
N GLY A 101 16.14 -5.81 2.91
CA GLY A 101 17.07 -4.68 3.07
C GLY A 101 16.85 -3.54 2.07
N ALA A 102 15.69 -3.47 1.41
CA ALA A 102 15.36 -2.33 0.56
C ALA A 102 15.29 -1.03 1.41
N PRO A 103 15.92 0.08 0.98
CA PRO A 103 15.88 1.33 1.73
C PRO A 103 14.46 1.86 1.92
N GLN A 104 14.16 2.34 3.12
CA GLN A 104 12.81 2.77 3.50
C GLN A 104 12.30 3.93 2.64
N GLU A 105 13.18 4.84 2.24
CA GLU A 105 12.91 5.95 1.32
C GLU A 105 12.42 5.48 -0.06
N LEU A 106 13.05 4.44 -0.61
CA LEU A 106 12.67 3.84 -1.89
C LEU A 106 11.35 3.07 -1.78
N LEU A 107 11.12 2.40 -0.65
CA LEU A 107 9.86 1.71 -0.39
C LEU A 107 8.70 2.69 -0.22
N ALA A 108 8.92 3.80 0.50
CA ALA A 108 7.92 4.84 0.68
C ALA A 108 7.54 5.49 -0.66
N SER A 109 8.51 5.86 -1.50
CA SER A 109 8.20 6.40 -2.82
C SER A 109 7.52 5.39 -3.73
N PHE A 110 7.97 4.12 -3.71
CA PHE A 110 7.34 3.02 -4.45
C PHE A 110 5.87 2.85 -4.09
N ILE A 111 5.54 2.70 -2.80
CA ILE A 111 4.15 2.49 -2.35
C ILE A 111 3.31 3.74 -2.62
N SER A 112 3.87 4.94 -2.44
CA SER A 112 3.16 6.18 -2.72
C SER A 112 2.86 6.31 -4.21
N THR A 113 3.79 6.00 -5.13
CA THR A 113 3.49 6.04 -6.56
C THR A 113 2.52 4.94 -6.97
N LEU A 114 2.66 3.73 -6.41
CA LEU A 114 1.75 2.60 -6.59
C LEU A 114 0.28 2.94 -6.31
N THR A 115 0.04 3.81 -5.33
CA THR A 115 -1.30 4.17 -4.85
C THR A 115 -1.80 5.51 -5.40
N MET A 116 -0.93 6.51 -5.52
CA MET A 116 -1.31 7.86 -5.95
C MET A 116 -1.36 8.03 -7.46
N VAL A 117 -0.56 7.24 -8.20
CA VAL A 117 -0.44 7.34 -9.66
C VAL A 117 -1.24 6.20 -10.29
N GLY A 118 -2.40 6.54 -10.86
CA GLY A 118 -3.30 5.57 -11.48
C GLY A 118 -3.16 5.60 -12.99
N LEU A 119 -2.17 4.91 -13.57
CA LEU A 119 -2.08 4.85 -15.04
C LEU A 119 -3.29 4.14 -15.66
N SER A 120 -3.84 3.13 -14.98
CA SER A 120 -5.09 2.50 -15.40
C SER A 120 -6.28 3.45 -15.34
N SER A 121 -6.40 4.28 -14.31
CA SER A 121 -7.46 5.29 -14.19
C SER A 121 -7.26 6.49 -15.10
N SER A 122 -6.02 6.75 -15.55
CA SER A 122 -5.69 7.88 -16.41
C SER A 122 -6.46 7.86 -17.74
N LEU A 123 -6.75 6.68 -18.28
CA LEU A 123 -7.54 6.54 -19.52
C LEU A 123 -8.98 7.05 -19.31
N LEU A 124 -9.58 6.70 -18.18
CA LEU A 124 -10.91 7.18 -17.80
C LEU A 124 -10.85 8.68 -17.51
N GLU A 125 -9.86 9.16 -16.78
CA GLU A 125 -9.71 10.60 -16.48
C GLU A 125 -9.56 11.46 -17.72
N ILE A 126 -8.83 10.99 -18.73
CA ILE A 126 -8.72 11.70 -20.02
C ILE A 126 -10.10 11.84 -20.67
N SER A 127 -10.93 10.80 -20.59
CA SER A 127 -12.28 10.83 -21.18
C SER A 127 -13.26 11.75 -20.45
N TYR A 128 -13.15 11.89 -19.12
CA TYR A 128 -14.08 12.68 -18.32
C TYR A 128 -13.61 14.12 -18.04
N PHE A 129 -12.32 14.32 -17.78
CA PHE A 129 -11.76 15.60 -17.31
C PHE A 129 -10.78 16.23 -18.31
N GLY A 130 -10.45 15.51 -19.38
CA GLY A 130 -9.53 15.97 -20.41
C GLY A 130 -8.06 15.74 -20.09
N LYS A 131 -7.24 15.81 -21.14
CA LYS A 131 -5.80 15.49 -21.08
C LYS A 131 -5.02 16.41 -20.13
N ARG A 132 -5.30 17.72 -20.15
CA ARG A 132 -4.57 18.70 -19.33
C ARG A 132 -4.71 18.41 -17.83
N PHE A 133 -5.93 18.14 -17.38
CA PHE A 133 -6.20 17.79 -15.98
C PHE A 133 -5.50 16.49 -15.59
N THR A 134 -5.61 15.45 -16.42
CA THR A 134 -5.02 14.14 -16.13
C THR A 134 -3.50 14.22 -16.00
N PHE A 135 -2.82 14.92 -16.92
CA PHE A 135 -1.37 15.10 -16.84
C PHE A 135 -0.95 15.89 -15.60
N LEU A 136 -1.67 16.95 -15.24
CA LEU A 136 -1.41 17.71 -14.01
C LEU A 136 -1.61 16.86 -12.76
N ARG A 137 -2.69 16.08 -12.68
CA ARG A 137 -2.97 15.20 -11.53
C ARG A 137 -1.92 14.13 -11.39
N GLN A 138 -1.62 13.40 -12.46
CA GLN A 138 -0.66 12.29 -12.43
C GLN A 138 0.77 12.78 -12.18
N GLY A 139 1.16 13.89 -12.81
CA GLY A 139 2.46 14.52 -12.57
C GLY A 139 2.62 15.02 -11.13
N SER A 140 1.61 15.73 -10.60
CA SER A 140 1.66 16.21 -9.21
C SER A 140 1.62 15.07 -8.19
N SER A 141 0.84 14.00 -8.44
CA SER A 141 0.86 12.78 -7.64
C SER A 141 2.23 12.12 -7.63
N PHE A 142 2.88 12.00 -8.79
CA PHE A 142 4.19 11.37 -8.91
C PHE A 142 5.27 12.17 -8.16
N ILE A 143 5.30 13.49 -8.33
CA ILE A 143 6.21 14.38 -7.61
C ILE A 143 5.96 14.31 -6.10
N SER A 144 4.69 14.33 -5.68
CA SER A 144 4.33 14.23 -4.26
C SER A 144 4.78 12.91 -3.64
N ALA A 145 4.60 11.80 -4.35
CA ALA A 145 5.06 10.49 -3.91
C ALA A 145 6.60 10.41 -3.74
N MET A 146 7.34 11.01 -4.68
CA MET A 146 8.79 11.17 -4.56
C MET A 146 9.18 12.02 -3.34
N LEU A 147 8.48 13.12 -3.09
CA LEU A 147 8.73 13.95 -1.91
C LEU A 147 8.46 13.19 -0.60
N ILE A 148 7.37 12.41 -0.53
CA ILE A 148 7.06 11.57 0.62
C ILE A 148 8.19 10.58 0.89
N GLY A 149 8.72 9.92 -0.14
CA GLY A 149 9.85 8.99 0.02
C GLY A 149 11.12 9.67 0.55
N LEU A 150 11.46 10.85 0.02
CA LEU A 150 12.61 11.63 0.50
C LEU A 150 12.43 12.10 1.96
N ILE A 151 11.25 12.58 2.30
CA ILE A 151 10.92 12.99 3.67
C ILE A 151 11.04 11.78 4.61
N MET A 152 10.54 10.62 4.20
CA MET A 152 10.64 9.40 5.00
C MET A 152 12.08 8.92 5.19
N GLY A 153 12.92 9.01 4.15
CA GLY A 153 14.35 8.76 4.25
C GLY A 153 15.09 9.72 5.18
N SER A 154 14.62 10.96 5.30
CA SER A 154 15.22 11.94 6.21
C SER A 154 14.79 11.77 7.67
N LEU A 155 13.65 11.13 7.92
CA LEU A 155 13.02 11.03 9.25
C LEU A 155 13.32 9.71 9.99
N LEU A 156 13.69 8.65 9.27
CA LEU A 156 13.86 7.28 9.76
C LEU A 156 15.31 6.81 9.60
#